data_AF-A0A7W5T6M8-F1
#
_entry.id   AF-A0A7W5T6M8-F1
#
_cell.length_a   1.000
_cell.length_b   1.000
_cell.length_c   1.000
_cell.angle_alpha   90.00
_cell.angle_beta   90.00
_cell.angle_gamma   90.00
#
_symmetry.space_group_name_H-M   'P 1'
#
loop_
_entity.id
_entity.type
_entity.pdbx_description
1 polymer ?
#
loop_
_entity_poly.entity_id
_entity_poly.type
_entity_poly.pdbx_seq_one_letter_code
_entity_poly.pdbx_strand_id
1 'polypeptide(L)'
;MQDGPALMMIVLGRLLLGSLYVAGGIHHFFVIVPLTDAIEARGIPFAKWVLLSGSMFQILAGTLLILGLFVTAAAFGLILFTLAATVMLLNFWDMQGTARESAINTWKTNMAIIGGLLITAAGPM
;
A
#
# COMPACT_ATOMS: atom_id res chain seq x y z
N MET A 1 13.44 2.14 -32.40
CA MET A 1 13.82 1.36 -31.19
C MET A 1 14.12 2.27 -29.99
N GLN A 2 13.58 3.49 -29.92
CA GLN A 2 13.96 4.51 -28.94
C GLN A 2 13.16 4.43 -27.62
N ASP A 3 12.05 3.69 -27.62
CA ASP A 3 11.11 3.58 -26.49
C ASP A 3 11.40 2.41 -25.53
N GLY A 4 12.35 1.53 -25.89
CA GLY A 4 12.68 0.32 -25.12
C GLY A 4 13.10 0.59 -23.67
N PRO A 5 14.01 1.55 -23.41
CA PRO A 5 14.44 1.89 -22.06
C PRO A 5 13.29 2.47 -21.21
N ALA A 6 12.45 3.34 -21.79
CA ALA A 6 11.33 3.95 -21.07
C ALA A 6 10.27 2.91 -20.66
N LEU A 7 9.92 2.00 -21.57
CA LEU A 7 9.02 0.89 -21.27
C LEU A 7 9.59 -0.01 -20.17
N MET A 8 10.89 -0.31 -20.21
CA MET A 8 11.54 -1.09 -19.16
C MET A 8 11.43 -0.40 -17.79
N MET A 9 11.68 0.90 -17.73
CA MET A 9 11.56 1.69 -16.48
C MET A 9 10.12 1.67 -15.94
N ILE A 10 9.11 1.80 -16.80
CA ILE A 10 7.69 1.75 -16.40
C ILE A 10 7.32 0.37 -15.87
N VAL A 11 7.74 -0.70 -16.56
CA VAL A 11 7.49 -2.08 -16.12
C VAL A 11 8.15 -2.34 -14.77
N LEU A 12 9.42 -1.93 -14.60
CA LEU A 12 10.13 -2.07 -13.34
C LEU A 12 9.47 -1.27 -12.21
N GLY A 13 9.05 -0.03 -12.47
CA GLY A 13 8.35 0.79 -11.48
C GLY A 13 7.04 0.15 -11.01
N ARG A 14 6.22 -0.37 -11.94
CA ARG A 14 5.00 -1.11 -11.61
C ARG A 14 5.28 -2.40 -10.85
N LEU A 15 6.33 -3.11 -11.23
CA LEU A 15 6.73 -4.35 -10.56
C LEU A 15 7.15 -4.07 -9.11
N LEU A 16 7.97 -3.04 -8.88
CA LEU A 16 8.40 -2.64 -7.54
C LEU A 16 7.22 -2.15 -6.68
N LEU A 17 6.38 -1.26 -7.20
CA LEU A 17 5.22 -0.75 -6.47
C LEU A 17 4.20 -1.86 -6.19
N GLY A 18 3.84 -2.66 -7.20
CA GLY A 18 2.85 -3.72 -7.04
C GLY A 18 3.34 -4.86 -6.15
N SER A 19 4.62 -5.24 -6.24
CA SER A 19 5.19 -6.28 -5.37
C SER A 19 5.20 -5.89 -3.90
N LEU A 20 5.39 -4.60 -3.58
CA LEU A 20 5.25 -4.10 -2.21
C LEU A 20 3.88 -4.42 -1.62
N TYR A 21 2.80 -4.17 -2.37
CA TYR A 21 1.43 -4.44 -1.91
C TYR A 21 1.09 -5.93 -1.87
N VAL A 22 1.54 -6.70 -2.85
CA VAL A 22 1.34 -8.16 -2.87
C VAL A 22 2.06 -8.80 -1.67
N ALA A 23 3.33 -8.46 -1.45
CA ALA A 23 4.10 -8.97 -0.33
C ALA A 23 3.51 -8.49 1.01
N GLY A 24 3.12 -7.22 1.12
CA GLY A 24 2.47 -6.68 2.32
C GLY A 24 1.16 -7.38 2.65
N GLY A 25 0.32 -7.64 1.65
CA GLY A 25 -0.94 -8.36 1.85
C GLY A 25 -0.74 -9.82 2.21
N ILE A 26 0.22 -10.51 1.60
CA ILE A 26 0.59 -11.87 2.00
C ILE A 26 1.10 -11.87 3.44
N HIS A 27 1.97 -10.91 3.80
CA HIS A 27 2.52 -10.78 5.14
C HIS A 27 1.43 -10.63 6.21
N HIS A 28 0.35 -9.89 5.94
CA HIS A 28 -0.76 -9.73 6.88
C HIS A 28 -1.39 -11.05 7.33
N PHE A 29 -1.37 -12.11 6.50
CA PHE A 29 -1.86 -13.42 6.90
C PHE A 29 -0.96 -14.12 7.92
N PHE A 30 0.34 -13.83 7.91
CA PHE A 30 1.30 -14.35 8.89
C PHE A 30 1.25 -13.59 10.22
N VAL A 31 0.85 -12.32 10.20
CA VAL A 31 0.75 -11.46 11.39
C VAL A 31 -0.69 -11.07 11.72
N ILE A 32 -1.66 -11.94 11.40
CA ILE A 32 -3.09 -11.60 11.46
C ILE A 32 -3.55 -11.23 12.87
N VAL A 33 -3.07 -11.94 13.90
CA VAL A 33 -3.42 -11.70 15.30
C VAL A 33 -2.96 -10.31 15.76
N PRO A 34 -1.65 -9.97 15.75
CA PRO A 34 -1.19 -8.67 16.22
C PRO A 34 -1.73 -7.50 15.39
N LEU A 35 -1.97 -7.67 14.08
CA LEU A 35 -2.61 -6.61 13.28
C LEU A 35 -4.09 -6.44 13.61
N THR A 36 -4.81 -7.54 13.87
CA THR A 36 -6.21 -7.47 14.30
C THR A 36 -6.32 -6.73 15.62
N ASP A 37 -5.48 -7.07 16.60
CA ASP A 37 -5.46 -6.40 17.91
C ASP A 37 -5.16 -4.90 17.78
N ALA A 38 -4.19 -4.54 16.92
CA ALA A 38 -3.86 -3.14 16.63
C ALA A 38 -5.03 -2.38 16.00
N ILE A 39 -5.84 -3.05 15.16
CA ILE A 39 -7.02 -2.47 14.53
C ILE A 39 -8.18 -2.37 15.53
N GLU A 40 -8.40 -3.37 16.38
CA GLU A 40 -9.43 -3.37 17.42
C GLU A 40 -9.16 -2.26 18.45
N ALA A 41 -7.90 -2.03 18.80
CA ALA A 41 -7.49 -0.94 19.69
C ALA A 41 -7.83 0.46 19.12
N ARG A 42 -8.13 0.57 17.82
CA ARG A 42 -8.61 1.80 17.17
C ARG A 42 -10.14 1.94 17.19
N GLY A 43 -10.86 1.01 17.81
CA GLY A 43 -12.32 1.02 17.87
C GLY A 43 -13.01 0.63 16.56
N ILE A 44 -12.27 0.01 15.62
CA ILE A 44 -12.82 -0.41 14.33
C ILE A 44 -13.64 -1.69 14.54
N PRO A 45 -14.95 -1.69 14.25
CA PRO A 45 -15.75 -2.91 14.35
C PRO A 45 -15.31 -3.92 13.29
N PHE A 46 -15.42 -5.22 13.63
CA PHE A 46 -15.06 -6.32 12.71
C PHE A 46 -13.61 -6.25 12.19
N ALA A 47 -12.67 -5.84 13.03
CA ALA A 47 -11.25 -5.66 12.72
C ALA A 47 -10.64 -6.76 11.84
N LYS A 48 -10.87 -8.03 12.18
CA LYS A 48 -10.38 -9.19 11.42
C LYS A 48 -10.89 -9.19 9.97
N TRP A 49 -12.16 -8.84 9.75
CA TRP A 49 -12.75 -8.78 8.41
C TRP A 49 -12.25 -7.57 7.62
N VAL A 50 -12.03 -6.43 8.28
CA VAL A 50 -11.41 -5.25 7.68
C VAL A 50 -9.98 -5.58 7.23
N LEU A 51 -9.20 -6.22 8.09
CA LEU A 51 -7.85 -6.67 7.77
C LEU A 51 -7.84 -7.65 6.59
N LEU A 52 -8.71 -8.66 6.62
CA LEU A 52 -8.77 -9.68 5.57
C LEU A 52 -9.18 -9.07 4.22
N SER A 53 -10.24 -8.26 4.21
CA SER A 53 -10.72 -7.61 2.99
C SER A 53 -9.71 -6.63 2.41
N GLY A 54 -9.09 -5.81 3.25
CA GLY A 54 -7.99 -4.91 2.85
C GLY A 54 -6.78 -5.68 2.31
N SER A 55 -6.43 -6.82 2.92
CA SER A 55 -5.30 -7.64 2.48
C SER A 55 -5.56 -8.30 1.12
N MET A 56 -6.78 -8.81 0.90
CA MET A 56 -7.17 -9.35 -0.40
C MET A 56 -7.21 -8.25 -1.46
N PHE A 57 -7.75 -7.08 -1.13
CA PHE A 57 -7.79 -5.94 -2.03
C PHE A 57 -6.39 -5.51 -2.46
N GLN A 58 -5.45 -5.32 -1.53
CA GLN A 58 -4.10 -4.88 -1.88
C GLN A 58 -3.33 -5.92 -2.70
N ILE A 59 -3.55 -7.22 -2.45
CA ILE A 59 -2.94 -8.30 -3.27
C ILE A 59 -3.48 -8.21 -4.69
N LEU A 60 -4.80 -8.18 -4.86
CA LEU A 60 -5.43 -8.14 -6.17
C LEU A 60 -5.03 -6.88 -6.95
N ALA A 61 -5.12 -5.71 -6.33
CA ALA A 61 -4.74 -4.45 -6.96
C ALA A 61 -3.23 -4.39 -7.26
N GLY A 62 -2.38 -4.90 -6.36
CA GLY A 62 -0.94 -5.02 -6.58
C GLY A 62 -0.60 -5.94 -7.75
N THR A 63 -1.27 -7.10 -7.85
CA THR A 63 -1.11 -8.04 -8.99
C THR A 63 -1.57 -7.40 -10.30
N LEU A 64 -2.71 -6.72 -10.32
CA LEU A 64 -3.18 -5.98 -11.50
C LEU A 64 -2.16 -4.93 -11.96
N LEU A 65 -1.57 -4.21 -11.00
CA LEU A 65 -0.53 -3.22 -11.28
C LEU A 65 0.71 -3.86 -11.91
N ILE A 66 1.19 -4.99 -11.38
CA ILE A 66 2.33 -5.75 -11.93
C ILE A 66 2.05 -6.22 -13.36
N LEU A 67 0.85 -6.78 -13.59
CA LEU A 67 0.44 -7.28 -14.91
C LEU A 67 0.16 -6.15 -15.91
N GLY A 68 0.13 -4.90 -15.46
CA GLY A 68 -0.20 -3.75 -16.30
C GLY A 68 -1.68 -3.70 -16.70
N LEU A 69 -2.56 -4.35 -15.94
CA LEU A 69 -4.00 -4.41 -16.18
C LEU A 69 -4.71 -3.37 -15.32
N PHE A 70 -5.62 -2.60 -15.91
CA PHE A 70 -6.39 -1.55 -15.21
C PHE A 70 -5.51 -0.62 -14.35
N VAL A 71 -4.30 -0.27 -14.86
CA VAL A 71 -3.22 0.40 -14.10
C VAL A 71 -3.71 1.60 -13.30
N THR A 72 -4.44 2.52 -13.94
CA THR A 72 -4.96 3.73 -13.29
C THR A 72 -5.92 3.39 -12.15
N ALA A 73 -6.87 2.47 -12.38
CA ALA A 73 -7.82 2.07 -11.34
C ALA A 73 -7.14 1.31 -10.18
N ALA A 74 -6.21 0.41 -10.49
CA ALA A 74 -5.41 -0.30 -9.49
C ALA A 74 -4.57 0.67 -8.65
N ALA A 75 -3.90 1.63 -9.28
CA ALA A 75 -3.09 2.62 -8.60
C ALA A 75 -3.93 3.54 -7.70
N PHE A 76 -5.07 4.05 -8.18
CA PHE A 76 -5.98 4.84 -7.33
C PHE A 76 -6.54 4.04 -6.17
N GLY A 77 -6.91 2.78 -6.40
CA GLY A 77 -7.33 1.86 -5.36
C GLY A 77 -6.28 1.70 -4.26
N LEU A 78 -5.03 1.47 -4.65
CA LEU A 78 -3.90 1.35 -3.72
C LEU A 78 -3.58 2.66 -2.99
N ILE A 79 -3.75 3.82 -3.64
CA ILE A 79 -3.63 5.14 -2.98
C ILE A 79 -4.66 5.26 -1.85
N LEU A 80 -5.94 4.98 -2.14
CA LEU A 80 -7.01 5.06 -1.14
C LEU A 80 -6.77 4.07 0.02
N PHE A 81 -6.37 2.85 -0.30
CA PHE A 81 -6.00 1.85 0.70
C PHE A 81 -4.87 2.35 1.61
N THR A 82 -3.78 2.87 1.03
CA THR A 82 -2.62 3.36 1.78
C THR A 82 -2.96 4.56 2.66
N LEU A 83 -3.81 5.46 2.17
CA LEU A 83 -4.32 6.57 2.98
C LEU A 83 -5.17 6.07 4.16
N ALA A 84 -6.11 5.15 3.90
CA ALA A 84 -6.95 4.58 4.94
C ALA A 84 -6.11 3.86 6.01
N ALA A 85 -5.17 3.00 5.60
CA ALA A 85 -4.27 2.30 6.51
C ALA A 85 -3.39 3.27 7.32
N THR A 86 -2.90 4.33 6.69
CA THR A 86 -2.11 5.39 7.33
C THR A 86 -2.90 6.08 8.44
N VAL A 87 -4.09 6.58 8.13
CA VAL A 87 -4.93 7.30 9.12
C VAL A 87 -5.34 6.37 10.27
N MET A 88 -5.63 5.11 9.94
CA MET A 88 -6.09 4.11 10.90
C MET A 88 -4.99 3.66 11.87
N LEU A 89 -3.77 3.41 11.38
CA LEU A 89 -2.72 2.78 12.18
C LEU A 89 -1.66 3.77 12.68
N LEU A 90 -1.35 4.81 11.91
CA LEU A 90 -0.26 5.76 12.20
C LEU A 90 -0.76 7.00 12.96
N ASN A 91 -1.33 6.78 14.15
CA ASN A 91 -1.75 7.85 15.07
C ASN A 91 -0.54 8.50 15.79
N PHE A 92 0.43 9.01 15.01
CA PHE A 92 1.72 9.44 15.55
C PHE A 92 1.64 10.61 16.54
N TRP A 93 0.55 11.38 16.53
CA TRP A 93 0.27 12.46 17.49
C TRP A 93 0.00 11.96 18.92
N ASP A 94 -0.36 10.68 19.07
CA ASP A 94 -0.66 10.03 20.35
C ASP A 94 0.45 9.05 20.78
N MET A 95 1.55 8.99 20.01
CA MET A 95 2.69 8.14 20.28
C MET A 95 3.84 8.93 20.90
N GLN A 96 4.74 8.25 21.61
CA GLN A 96 5.96 8.85 22.18
C GLN A 96 7.19 7.99 21.90
N GLY A 97 8.37 8.61 21.97
CA GLY A 97 9.66 7.93 21.79
C GLY A 97 9.81 7.23 20.43
N THR A 98 10.45 6.07 20.44
CA THR A 98 10.80 5.29 19.23
C THR A 98 9.59 4.87 18.40
N ALA A 99 8.44 4.62 19.05
CA ALA A 99 7.20 4.27 18.35
C ALA A 99 6.69 5.43 17.46
N ARG A 100 6.77 6.67 17.96
CA ARG A 100 6.40 7.87 17.20
C ARG A 100 7.32 8.08 16.00
N GLU A 101 8.63 7.92 16.21
CA GLU A 101 9.61 8.07 15.12
C GLU A 101 9.40 7.02 14.03
N SER A 102 9.14 5.76 14.42
CA SER A 102 8.80 4.69 13.48
C SER A 102 7.54 5.03 12.68
N ALA A 103 6.47 5.48 13.35
CA ALA A 103 5.22 5.85 12.67
C ALA A 103 5.39 7.03 11.70
N ILE A 104 6.19 8.04 12.06
CA ILE A 104 6.51 9.16 11.17
C ILE A 104 7.29 8.68 9.94
N ASN A 105 8.24 7.76 10.12
CA ASN A 105 8.99 7.19 9.00
C ASN A 105 8.09 6.38 8.08
N THR A 106 7.18 5.56 8.62
CA THR A 106 6.18 4.84 7.81
C THR A 106 5.28 5.81 7.06
N TRP A 107 4.85 6.91 7.69
CA TRP A 107 4.05 7.93 7.02
C TRP A 107 4.79 8.56 5.83
N LYS A 108 6.08 8.92 5.99
CA LYS A 108 6.92 9.42 4.89
C LYS A 108 7.06 8.41 3.75
N THR A 109 7.27 7.14 4.09
CA THR A 109 7.34 6.05 3.10
C THR A 109 6.02 5.93 2.33
N ASN A 110 4.88 6.00 3.02
CA ASN A 110 3.56 5.94 2.39
C ASN A 110 3.33 7.14 1.45
N MET A 111 3.79 8.34 1.81
CA MET A 111 3.75 9.51 0.92
C MET A 111 4.58 9.30 -0.36
N ALA A 112 5.79 8.74 -0.23
CA ALA A 112 6.63 8.43 -1.39
C ALA A 112 5.97 7.36 -2.29
N ILE A 113 5.38 6.32 -1.71
CA ILE A 113 4.65 5.27 -2.44
C ILE A 113 3.44 5.86 -3.18
N ILE A 114 2.66 6.71 -2.52
CA ILE A 114 1.51 7.40 -3.15
C ILE A 114 1.98 8.26 -4.32
N GLY A 115 3.09 8.99 -4.19
CA GLY A 115 3.69 9.73 -5.30
C GLY A 115 4.04 8.83 -6.48
N GLY A 116 4.67 7.67 -6.23
CA GLY A 116 4.96 6.67 -7.26
C GLY A 116 3.70 6.11 -7.94
N LEU A 117 2.65 5.85 -7.16
CA LEU A 117 1.36 5.40 -7.69
C LEU A 117 0.65 6.46 -8.53
N LEU A 118 0.70 7.74 -8.14
CA LEU A 118 0.14 8.84 -8.93
C LEU A 118 0.83 8.97 -10.29
N ILE A 119 2.17 8.90 -10.30
CA ILE A 119 2.95 8.92 -11.55
C ILE A 119 2.60 7.68 -12.41
N THR A 120 2.48 6.51 -11.78
CA THR A 120 2.09 5.27 -12.47
C THR A 120 0.69 5.36 -13.06
N ALA A 121 -0.25 6.00 -12.36
CA ALA A 121 -1.63 6.17 -12.79
C ALA A 121 -1.78 7.11 -14.00
N ALA A 122 -0.88 8.09 -14.13
CA ALA A 122 -0.84 9.02 -15.25
C ALA A 122 -0.49 8.35 -16.59
N GLY A 123 0.21 7.20 -16.54
CA GLY A 123 0.60 6.43 -17.73
C GLY A 123 1.85 6.99 -18.44
N PRO A 124 2.32 6.31 -19.51
CA PRO A 124 3.39 6.83 -20.36
C PRO A 124 2.95 8.12 -21.05
N MET A 125 3.81 9.14 -21.01
CA MET A 125 3.72 10.33 -21.87
C MET A 125 4.30 10.04 -23.24
#